data_AF-A0ABD0Y6R5-F1
#
_entry.id   AF-A0ABD0Y6R5-F1
#
_cell.length_a   1.000
_cell.length_b   1.000
_cell.length_c   1.000
_cell.angle_alpha   90.00
_cell.angle_beta   90.00
_cell.angle_gamma   90.00
#
_symmetry.space_group_name_H-M   'P 1'
#
loop_
_entity.id
_entity.type
_entity.pdbx_description
1 polymer ?
#
loop_
_entity_poly.entity_id
_entity_poly.type
_entity_poly.pdbx_seq_one_letter_code
_entity_poly.pdbx_strand_id
1 'polypeptide(L)'
;MASKRRNMFYENKKQETTEIGDIDARSRYDPNEKYFASRNWHLRRLLDLYVFVVECKSLPVKASPVKADFDVVVLRQNTEGVFALLDHAPVKSVVENLGVYTRFNCLRIAKYGF
;
A
#
# COMPACT_ATOMS: atom_id res chain seq x y z
N MET A 1 15.64 14.71 18.48
CA MET A 1 14.38 13.97 18.18
C MET A 1 14.36 13.26 16.81
N ALA A 2 15.48 13.15 16.07
CA ALA A 2 15.53 12.45 14.77
C ALA A 2 15.84 10.94 14.86
N SER A 3 16.13 10.42 16.07
CA SER A 3 16.63 9.06 16.29
C SER A 3 15.55 7.97 16.20
N LYS A 4 14.31 8.23 16.66
CA LYS A 4 13.25 7.20 16.69
C LYS A 4 12.61 6.87 15.33
N ARG A 5 12.70 7.75 14.33
CA ARG A 5 11.99 7.56 13.04
C ARG A 5 12.67 6.58 12.08
N ARG A 6 13.99 6.40 12.21
CA ARG A 6 14.74 5.38 11.46
C ARG A 6 14.57 3.96 12.01
N ASN A 7 13.95 3.78 13.19
CA ASN A 7 13.95 2.49 13.90
C ASN A 7 12.92 1.47 13.36
N MET A 8 11.75 1.91 12.90
CA MET A 8 10.63 1.01 12.61
C MET A 8 10.94 -0.02 11.52
N PHE A 9 11.64 0.36 10.45
CA PHE A 9 12.04 -0.60 9.41
C PHE A 9 12.97 -1.69 9.97
N TYR A 10 13.99 -1.30 10.74
CA TYR A 10 14.96 -2.24 11.31
C TYR A 10 14.34 -3.13 12.39
N GLU A 11 13.40 -2.60 13.16
CA GLU A 11 12.65 -3.35 14.16
C GLU A 11 11.75 -4.41 13.49
N ASN A 12 10.97 -4.02 12.48
CA ASN A 12 10.10 -4.96 11.76
C ASN A 12 10.91 -6.05 11.04
N LYS A 13 12.08 -5.70 10.48
CA LYS A 13 12.95 -6.69 9.84
C LYS A 13 13.53 -7.71 10.83
N LYS A 14 13.69 -7.35 12.11
CA LYS A 14 14.17 -8.27 13.16
C LYS A 14 13.05 -9.18 13.71
N GLN A 15 11.82 -8.69 13.72
CA GLN A 15 10.69 -9.37 14.36
C GLN A 15 9.87 -10.23 13.38
N GLU A 16 10.14 -10.14 12.07
CA GLU A 16 9.47 -10.84 10.94
C GLU A 16 7.96 -10.61 10.82
N THR A 17 7.31 -10.12 11.89
CA THR A 17 5.90 -9.84 12.04
C THR A 17 5.73 -8.53 12.81
N THR A 18 4.69 -7.76 12.49
CA THR A 18 4.40 -6.49 13.18
C THR A 18 2.93 -6.13 13.01
N GLU A 19 2.33 -5.58 14.07
CA GLU A 19 1.02 -4.94 14.01
C GLU A 19 1.18 -3.42 13.95
N ILE A 20 0.56 -2.78 12.96
CA ILE A 20 0.68 -1.34 12.76
C ILE A 20 -0.72 -0.79 12.42
N GLY A 21 -1.13 0.26 13.11
CA GLY A 21 -2.31 1.06 12.72
C GLY A 21 -2.03 1.91 11.47
N ASP A 22 -3.03 2.64 10.99
CA ASP A 22 -2.80 3.53 9.85
C ASP A 22 -1.88 4.69 10.23
N ILE A 23 -0.79 4.84 9.50
CA ILE A 23 0.16 5.92 9.70
C ILE A 23 -0.30 7.11 8.84
N ASP A 24 -0.72 8.19 9.50
CA ASP A 24 -1.26 9.40 8.86
C ASP A 24 -0.50 9.79 7.57
N ALA A 25 -1.21 9.69 6.46
CA ALA A 25 -0.71 9.95 5.12
C ALA A 25 -0.61 11.45 4.80
N ARG A 26 -0.98 12.35 5.73
CA ARG A 26 -0.73 13.79 5.59
C ARG A 26 0.76 14.02 5.32
N SER A 27 1.02 14.19 4.04
CA SER A 27 2.15 14.91 3.49
C SER A 27 2.19 16.26 4.20
N ARG A 28 3.06 16.42 5.20
CA ARG A 28 3.49 17.78 5.53
C ARG A 28 4.17 18.28 4.28
N TYR A 29 3.63 19.32 3.66
CA TYR A 29 4.33 20.01 2.57
C TYR A 29 5.71 20.42 3.08
N ASP A 30 6.74 19.67 2.70
CA ASP A 30 8.13 20.04 2.90
C ASP A 30 8.64 20.52 1.54
N PRO A 31 8.91 21.83 1.37
CA PRO A 31 9.42 22.37 0.12
C PRO A 31 10.79 21.78 -0.29
N ASN A 32 11.46 21.03 0.59
CA ASN A 32 12.72 20.34 0.32
C ASN A 32 12.55 18.85 -0.02
N GLU A 33 11.40 18.22 0.25
CA GLU A 33 11.13 16.83 -0.15
C GLU A 33 10.39 16.81 -1.50
N LYS A 34 11.10 16.47 -2.57
CA LYS A 34 10.56 16.45 -3.95
C LYS A 34 9.43 15.44 -4.19
N TYR A 35 9.22 14.47 -3.30
CA TYR A 35 8.25 13.39 -3.49
C TYR A 35 7.55 13.04 -2.17
N PHE A 36 6.24 13.27 -2.12
CA PHE A 36 5.41 12.94 -0.97
C PHE A 36 4.92 11.48 -1.02
N ALA A 37 5.79 10.54 -0.67
CA ALA A 37 5.38 9.15 -0.47
C ALA A 37 4.82 8.95 0.95
N SER A 38 3.68 8.26 1.08
CA SER A 38 3.13 7.96 2.40
C SER A 38 4.08 7.01 3.18
N ARG A 39 4.10 7.12 4.51
CA ARG A 39 4.95 6.25 5.34
C ARG A 39 4.58 4.77 5.17
N ASN A 40 3.28 4.49 5.01
CA ASN A 40 2.78 3.14 4.69
C ASN A 40 3.34 2.63 3.36
N TRP A 41 3.37 3.48 2.33
CA TRP A 41 3.94 3.11 1.03
C TRP A 41 5.41 2.72 1.15
N HIS A 42 6.18 3.51 1.89
CA HIS A 42 7.60 3.27 2.09
C HIS A 42 7.85 1.94 2.80
N LEU A 43 7.08 1.65 3.86
CA LEU A 43 7.19 0.37 4.59
C LEU A 43 6.88 -0.83 3.68
N ARG A 44 5.81 -0.78 2.90
CA ARG A 44 5.40 -1.88 2.00
C ARG A 44 6.49 -2.18 0.98
N ARG A 45 7.11 -1.13 0.42
CA ARG A 45 8.16 -1.28 -0.59
C ARG A 45 9.47 -1.75 0.02
N LEU A 46 9.89 -1.19 1.15
CA LEU A 46 11.15 -1.56 1.80
C LEU A 46 11.16 -3.01 2.31
N LEU A 47 10.01 -3.49 2.80
CA LEU A 47 9.84 -4.85 3.30
C LEU A 47 9.35 -5.83 2.23
N ASP A 48 9.17 -5.38 0.97
CA ASP A 48 8.62 -6.15 -0.14
C ASP A 48 7.30 -6.90 0.21
N LEU A 49 6.42 -6.20 0.95
CA LEU A 49 5.09 -6.68 1.32
C LEU A 49 4.15 -6.60 0.11
N TYR A 50 4.34 -7.51 -0.84
CA TYR A 50 3.77 -7.46 -2.19
C TYR A 50 2.30 -7.85 -2.33
N VAL A 51 1.75 -8.57 -1.35
CA VAL A 51 0.32 -8.91 -1.31
C VAL A 51 -0.33 -8.14 -0.19
N PHE A 52 -1.44 -7.50 -0.50
CA PHE A 52 -2.38 -6.99 0.47
C PHE A 52 -3.62 -7.88 0.44
N VAL A 53 -3.99 -8.44 1.59
CA VAL A 53 -5.11 -9.38 1.75
C VAL A 53 -6.18 -8.71 2.60
N VAL A 54 -7.42 -8.73 2.11
CA VAL A 54 -8.59 -8.31 2.88
C VAL A 54 -9.64 -9.41 2.80
N GLU A 55 -10.05 -9.92 3.95
CA GLU A 55 -11.21 -10.80 4.07
C GLU A 55 -12.45 -9.96 4.32
N CYS A 56 -13.40 -10.01 3.40
CA CYS A 56 -14.70 -9.36 3.48
C CYS A 56 -15.74 -10.45 3.73
N LYS A 57 -16.27 -10.50 4.96
CA LYS A 57 -17.31 -11.47 5.35
C LYS A 57 -18.55 -10.74 5.86
N SER A 58 -19.72 -11.26 5.50
CA SER A 58 -20.98 -10.80 6.06
C SER A 58 -21.01 -11.01 7.57
N LEU A 59 -21.35 -9.95 8.29
CA LEU A 59 -21.58 -10.01 9.73
C LEU A 59 -23.09 -10.07 10.00
N PRO A 60 -23.55 -10.84 11.02
CA PRO A 60 -24.95 -10.99 11.35
C PRO A 60 -25.49 -9.76 12.12
N VAL A 61 -25.34 -8.57 11.54
CA VAL A 61 -25.78 -7.28 12.11
C VAL A 61 -27.04 -6.80 11.39
N LYS A 62 -28.08 -6.51 12.16
CA LYS A 62 -29.41 -6.07 11.68
C LYS A 62 -29.41 -4.82 10.79
N ALA A 63 -28.33 -4.04 10.80
CA ALA A 63 -28.23 -2.74 10.14
C ALA A 63 -27.37 -2.73 8.86
N SER A 64 -26.92 -3.89 8.36
CA SER A 64 -26.17 -3.91 7.09
C SER A 64 -27.09 -3.49 5.92
N PRO A 65 -26.71 -2.47 5.12
CA PRO A 65 -27.44 -2.13 3.90
C PRO A 65 -27.26 -3.22 2.82
N VAL A 66 -26.22 -4.05 2.94
CA VAL A 66 -25.98 -5.20 2.07
C VAL A 66 -26.77 -6.38 2.60
N LYS A 67 -27.79 -6.80 1.84
CA LYS A 67 -28.72 -7.88 2.21
C LYS A 67 -28.24 -9.28 1.78
N ALA A 68 -27.21 -9.36 0.94
CA ALA A 68 -26.65 -10.62 0.48
C ALA A 68 -25.60 -11.14 1.45
N ASP A 69 -25.59 -12.46 1.66
CA ASP A 69 -24.49 -13.13 2.34
C ASP A 69 -23.27 -13.18 1.40
N PHE A 70 -22.10 -12.79 1.90
CA PHE A 70 -20.87 -12.78 1.11
C PHE A 70 -19.67 -13.25 1.94
N ASP A 71 -18.80 -14.01 1.29
CA ASP A 71 -17.50 -14.42 1.79
C ASP A 71 -16.50 -14.26 0.64
N VAL A 72 -15.75 -13.16 0.68
CA VAL A 72 -14.85 -12.75 -0.41
C VAL A 72 -13.50 -12.37 0.17
N VAL A 73 -12.44 -12.94 -0.42
CA VAL A 73 -11.06 -12.52 -0.14
C VAL A 73 -10.57 -11.66 -1.31
N VAL A 74 -10.16 -10.44 -1.01
CA VAL A 74 -9.55 -9.52 -1.96
C VAL A 74 -8.04 -9.59 -1.84
N LEU A 75 -7.38 -10.04 -2.90
CA LEU A 75 -5.94 -10.02 -3.05
C LEU A 75 -5.54 -8.85 -3.95
N ARG A 76 -4.57 -8.04 -3.50
CA ARG A 76 -4.10 -6.88 -4.24
C ARG A 76 -2.57 -6.83 -4.29
N GLN A 77 -2.02 -6.48 -5.45
CA GLN A 77 -0.60 -6.18 -5.61
C GLN A 77 -0.29 -4.86 -4.89
N ASN A 78 0.73 -4.87 -4.02
CA ASN A 78 0.97 -3.82 -3.05
C ASN A 78 2.32 -3.07 -3.18
N THR A 79 3.10 -3.36 -4.22
CA THR A 79 4.43 -2.74 -4.46
C THR A 79 4.59 -2.04 -5.82
N GLU A 80 3.66 -2.22 -6.75
CA GLU A 80 3.68 -1.70 -8.13
C GLU A 80 2.30 -1.13 -8.56
N GLY A 81 2.11 -0.90 -9.85
CA GLY A 81 0.96 -0.24 -10.46
C GLY A 81 1.03 1.27 -10.32
N VAL A 82 -0.11 1.90 -10.05
CA VAL A 82 -0.19 3.34 -9.73
C VAL A 82 0.61 3.73 -8.49
N PHE A 83 0.97 2.75 -7.65
CA PHE A 83 1.87 2.95 -6.52
C PHE A 83 3.33 3.14 -6.94
N ALA A 84 3.67 3.13 -8.23
CA ALA A 84 5.02 3.51 -8.65
C ALA A 84 5.32 5.01 -8.38
N LEU A 85 4.29 5.84 -8.15
CA LEU A 85 4.39 7.29 -7.93
C LEU A 85 5.14 8.00 -9.08
N LEU A 86 4.92 7.52 -10.30
CA LEU A 86 5.51 8.07 -11.52
C LEU A 86 4.54 9.06 -12.15
N ASP A 87 4.47 10.23 -11.53
CA ASP A 87 3.66 11.36 -11.99
C ASP A 87 4.54 12.40 -12.65
N HIS A 88 4.08 12.96 -13.77
CA HIS A 88 4.71 14.13 -14.37
C HIS A 88 3.68 15.00 -15.11
N ALA A 89 4.06 16.24 -15.39
CA ALA A 89 3.24 17.18 -16.14
C ALA A 89 4.01 17.61 -17.40
N PRO A 90 3.79 16.94 -18.56
CA PRO A 90 4.53 17.25 -19.77
C PRO A 90 4.23 18.67 -20.28
N VAL A 91 3.01 19.18 -20.02
CA VAL A 91 2.58 20.55 -20.31
C VAL A 91 1.76 21.13 -19.15
N LYS A 92 1.64 22.47 -19.07
CA LYS A 92 1.08 23.24 -17.93
C LYS A 92 -0.38 22.90 -17.51
N SER A 93 -1.07 21.98 -18.18
CA SER A 93 -2.45 21.60 -17.85
C SER A 93 -2.75 20.11 -18.05
N VAL A 94 -1.71 19.31 -18.25
CA VAL A 94 -1.84 17.85 -18.38
C VAL A 94 -0.97 17.23 -17.29
N VAL A 95 -1.55 16.32 -16.53
CA VAL A 95 -0.85 15.50 -15.55
C VAL A 95 -1.03 14.05 -15.98
N GLU A 96 0.07 13.33 -16.05
CA GLU A 96 0.10 11.92 -16.38
C GLU A 96 0.62 11.12 -15.19
N ASN A 97 -0.09 10.03 -14.87
CA ASN A 97 0.34 9.01 -13.91
C ASN A 97 0.67 7.73 -14.69
N LEU A 98 1.87 7.20 -14.49
CA LEU A 98 2.30 5.96 -15.14
C LEU A 98 2.17 4.79 -14.15
N GLY A 99 1.19 3.92 -14.41
CA GLY A 99 1.10 2.62 -13.75
C GLY A 99 2.09 1.62 -14.34
N VAL A 100 3.01 1.10 -13.53
CA VAL A 100 4.00 0.10 -13.95
C VAL A 100 3.60 -1.28 -13.45
N TYR A 101 3.56 -2.27 -14.35
CA TYR A 101 3.21 -3.65 -14.02
C TYR A 101 4.24 -4.60 -14.60
N THR A 102 4.98 -5.31 -13.75
CA THR A 102 6.02 -6.24 -14.21
C THR A 102 5.53 -7.68 -14.21
N ARG A 103 6.02 -8.48 -15.18
CA ARG A 103 5.73 -9.91 -15.26
C ARG A 103 6.08 -10.63 -13.96
N PHE A 104 7.20 -10.27 -13.32
CA PHE A 104 7.63 -10.85 -12.05
C PHE A 104 6.57 -10.63 -10.96
N ASN A 105 6.14 -9.38 -10.76
CA ASN A 105 5.18 -9.04 -9.71
C ASN A 105 3.77 -9.56 -9.98
N CYS A 106 3.33 -9.59 -11.24
CA CYS A 106 2.07 -10.23 -11.63
C CYS A 106 2.07 -11.74 -11.36
N LEU A 107 3.18 -12.44 -11.63
CA LEU A 107 3.26 -13.89 -11.42
C LEU A 107 3.28 -14.28 -9.94
N ARG A 108 4.03 -13.56 -9.11
CA ARG A 108 4.08 -13.88 -7.66
C ARG A 108 2.74 -13.66 -6.97
N ILE A 109 1.97 -12.63 -7.34
CA ILE A 109 0.62 -12.48 -6.78
C ILE A 109 -0.35 -13.54 -7.31
N ALA A 110 -0.26 -13.91 -8.59
CA ALA A 110 -1.07 -15.00 -9.13
C ALA A 110 -0.79 -16.33 -8.41
N LYS A 111 0.49 -16.66 -8.16
CA LYS A 111 0.91 -17.84 -7.37
C LYS A 111 0.54 -17.79 -5.90
N TYR A 112 0.28 -16.61 -5.35
CA TYR A 112 -0.19 -16.47 -3.97
C TYR A 112 -1.69 -16.79 -3.87
N GLY A 113 -2.47 -16.41 -4.89
CA GLY A 113 -3.92 -16.59 -4.90
C GLY A 113 -4.42 -17.95 -5.36
N PHE A 114 -3.57 -18.75 -6.02
CA PHE A 114 -3.88 -20.08 -6.56
C PHE A 114 -2.80 -21.08 -6.18
#